data_AF-A0A126RGL0-F1
#
_entry.id   AF-A0A126RGL0-F1
#
_cell.length_a   1.000
_cell.length_b   1.000
_cell.length_c   1.000
_cell.angle_alpha   90.00
_cell.angle_beta   90.00
_cell.angle_gamma   90.00
#
_symmetry.space_group_name_H-M   'P 1'
#
loop_
_entity.id
_entity.type
_entity.pdbx_description
1 polymer ?
#
loop_
_entity_poly.entity_id
_entity_poly.type
_entity_poly.pdbx_seq_one_letter_code
_entity_poly.pdbx_strand_id
1 'polypeptide(L)'
;MSRFVPVDRDTAYLLPPSVDEWLPNDHLARFVVEVIEQLDLSDLVRQYAGRGSAAHHPAVLLGLLIYGYANGVHSSRKIERATYDSVAFRYVAANTHPDHTDRKFNRMRPSMARVLGLETRSAKEG
;
A
#
# COMPACT_ATOMS: atom_id res chain seq x y z
N MET A 1 18.01 33.60 -24.71
CA MET A 1 16.83 32.71 -24.78
C MET A 1 16.99 31.63 -23.72
N SER A 2 16.04 31.51 -22.81
CA SER A 2 16.07 30.46 -21.79
C SER A 2 15.76 29.10 -22.41
N ARG A 3 16.73 28.18 -22.34
CA ARG A 3 16.65 26.83 -22.89
C ARG A 3 15.97 25.92 -21.87
N PHE A 4 14.65 25.79 -21.95
CA PHE A 4 13.87 24.87 -21.12
C PHE A 4 13.54 23.58 -21.87
N VAL A 5 13.29 22.51 -21.11
CA VAL A 5 12.72 21.25 -21.64
C VAL A 5 11.22 21.46 -21.91
N PRO A 6 10.68 20.98 -23.04
CA PRO A 6 9.24 21.09 -23.34
C PRO A 6 8.40 20.31 -22.32
N VAL A 7 7.22 20.86 -21.99
CA VAL A 7 6.28 20.23 -21.06
C VAL A 7 5.30 19.38 -21.87
N ASP A 8 5.60 18.10 -22.01
CA ASP A 8 4.79 17.13 -22.74
C ASP A 8 4.08 16.17 -21.77
N ARG A 9 2.75 16.11 -21.85
CA ARG A 9 1.88 15.20 -21.08
C ARG A 9 1.05 14.27 -21.96
N ASP A 10 1.12 14.45 -23.27
CA ASP A 10 0.20 13.86 -24.24
C ASP A 10 0.88 12.73 -25.04
N THR A 11 2.22 12.69 -25.08
CA THR A 11 2.95 11.58 -25.67
C THR A 11 2.68 10.28 -24.91
N ALA A 12 1.95 9.38 -25.56
CA ALA A 12 1.68 8.05 -25.05
C ALA A 12 2.91 7.14 -25.15
N TYR A 13 3.05 6.21 -24.20
CA TYR A 13 3.99 5.11 -24.32
C TYR A 13 3.51 4.09 -25.36
N LEU A 14 4.45 3.40 -26.02
CA LEU A 14 4.13 2.30 -26.93
C LEU A 14 3.45 1.12 -26.19
N LEU A 15 3.91 0.84 -24.96
CA LEU A 15 3.30 -0.10 -24.02
C LEU A 15 3.21 0.59 -22.66
N PRO A 16 2.17 0.33 -21.84
CA PRO A 16 2.13 0.84 -20.48
C PRO A 16 3.36 0.37 -19.70
N PRO A 17 4.19 1.27 -19.15
CA PRO A 17 5.32 0.88 -18.32
C PRO A 17 4.84 0.13 -17.08
N SER A 18 5.59 -0.89 -16.65
CA SER A 18 5.33 -1.56 -15.38
C SER A 18 5.44 -0.56 -14.22
N VAL A 19 4.62 -0.71 -13.18
CA VAL A 19 4.73 0.14 -11.97
C VAL A 19 6.12 0.03 -11.34
N ASP A 20 6.79 -1.11 -11.54
CA ASP A 20 8.17 -1.34 -11.13
C ASP A 20 9.16 -0.33 -11.77
N GLU A 21 8.97 0.02 -13.06
CA GLU A 21 9.90 0.89 -13.79
C GLU A 21 9.91 2.34 -13.29
N TRP A 22 8.83 2.76 -12.60
CA TRP A 22 8.71 4.13 -12.10
C TRP A 22 9.38 4.33 -10.73
N LEU A 23 9.74 3.25 -10.05
CA LEU A 23 10.20 3.31 -8.67
C LEU A 23 11.72 3.07 -8.58
N PRO A 24 12.50 4.02 -8.01
CA PRO A 24 13.94 3.82 -7.79
C PRO A 24 14.24 2.53 -7.03
N ASN A 25 15.37 1.89 -7.34
CA ASN A 25 15.74 0.59 -6.76
C ASN A 25 15.97 0.66 -5.23
N ASP A 26 16.39 1.80 -4.71
CA ASP A 26 16.66 2.06 -3.29
C ASP A 26 15.44 2.60 -2.52
N HIS A 27 14.26 2.60 -3.15
CA HIS A 27 13.06 3.18 -2.56
C HIS A 27 12.48 2.31 -1.42
N LEU A 28 12.07 2.94 -0.30
CA LEU A 28 11.52 2.27 0.88
C LEU A 28 10.38 1.27 0.57
N ALA A 29 9.49 1.62 -0.36
CA ALA A 29 8.40 0.72 -0.78
C ALA A 29 8.91 -0.64 -1.31
N ARG A 30 10.06 -0.69 -1.99
CA ARG A 30 10.68 -1.94 -2.43
C ARG A 30 11.15 -2.77 -1.25
N PHE A 31 11.85 -2.14 -0.31
CA PHE A 31 12.29 -2.78 0.92
C PHE A 31 11.11 -3.37 1.72
N VAL A 32 10.01 -2.63 1.85
CA VAL A 32 8.81 -3.14 2.55
C VAL A 32 8.24 -4.37 1.85
N VAL A 33 8.13 -4.35 0.51
CA VAL A 33 7.62 -5.50 -0.26
C VAL A 33 8.56 -6.71 -0.10
N GLU A 34 9.87 -6.52 -0.23
CA GLU A 34 10.86 -7.58 -0.07
C GLU A 34 10.78 -8.24 1.32
N VAL A 35 10.67 -7.44 2.38
CA VAL A 35 10.51 -7.96 3.75
C VAL A 35 9.23 -8.77 3.88
N ILE A 36 8.13 -8.34 3.27
CA ILE A 36 6.85 -9.04 3.34
C ILE A 36 6.88 -10.37 2.58
N GLU A 37 7.57 -10.42 1.45
CA GLU A 37 7.74 -11.64 0.65
C GLU A 37 8.54 -12.71 1.39
N GLN A 38 9.37 -12.32 2.37
CA GLN A 38 10.12 -13.25 3.23
C GLN A 38 9.29 -13.80 4.40
N LEU A 39 8.09 -13.26 4.66
CA LEU A 39 7.23 -13.72 5.76
C LEU A 39 6.41 -14.95 5.36
N ASP A 40 6.25 -15.90 6.29
CA ASP A 40 5.23 -16.93 6.14
C ASP A 40 3.84 -16.34 6.42
N LEU A 41 3.09 -16.08 5.35
CA LEU A 41 1.74 -15.55 5.40
C LEU A 41 0.66 -16.64 5.32
N SER A 42 1.02 -17.93 5.38
CA SER A 42 0.10 -19.05 5.15
C SER A 42 -1.14 -19.00 6.04
N ASP A 43 -0.98 -18.66 7.31
CA ASP A 43 -2.11 -18.58 8.24
C ASP A 43 -3.00 -17.36 7.98
N LEU A 44 -2.43 -16.23 7.55
CA LEU A 44 -3.21 -15.08 7.10
C LEU A 44 -3.97 -15.45 5.81
N VAL A 45 -3.32 -16.09 4.85
CA VAL A 45 -3.97 -16.56 3.62
C VAL A 45 -5.14 -17.47 3.96
N ARG A 46 -4.99 -18.43 4.88
CA ARG A 46 -6.09 -19.31 5.33
C ARG A 46 -7.20 -18.55 6.04
N GLN A 47 -6.85 -17.65 6.97
CA GLN A 47 -7.83 -16.89 7.76
C GLN A 47 -8.65 -15.93 6.90
N TYR A 48 -8.01 -15.35 5.90
CA TYR A 48 -8.61 -14.39 4.99
C TYR A 48 -9.05 -15.02 3.67
N ALA A 49 -8.82 -16.31 3.42
CA ALA A 49 -9.46 -17.04 2.34
C ALA A 49 -10.97 -17.14 2.62
N GLY A 50 -11.81 -16.92 1.61
CA GLY A 50 -13.26 -16.91 1.82
C GLY A 50 -14.06 -16.86 0.53
N ARG A 51 -15.37 -17.12 0.65
CA ARG A 51 -16.34 -17.13 -0.46
C ARG A 51 -16.86 -15.73 -0.77
N GLY A 52 -16.96 -15.39 -2.04
CA GLY A 52 -17.34 -14.07 -2.54
C GLY A 52 -16.50 -13.66 -3.75
N SER A 53 -16.42 -12.36 -4.04
CA SER A 53 -15.51 -11.81 -5.05
C SER A 53 -14.03 -12.05 -4.69
N ALA A 54 -13.17 -12.03 -5.71
CA ALA A 54 -11.72 -12.11 -5.53
C ALA A 54 -11.25 -11.06 -4.52
N ALA A 55 -10.47 -11.49 -3.55
CA ALA A 55 -9.98 -10.61 -2.50
C ALA A 55 -8.50 -10.32 -2.68
N HIS A 56 -8.09 -9.14 -2.23
CA HIS A 56 -6.67 -8.77 -2.20
C HIS A 56 -5.88 -9.74 -1.31
N HIS A 57 -4.68 -10.08 -1.77
CA HIS A 57 -3.78 -10.97 -1.07
C HIS A 57 -3.32 -10.35 0.28
N PRO A 58 -3.16 -11.11 1.37
CA PRO A 58 -2.70 -10.58 2.65
C PRO A 58 -1.38 -9.82 2.57
N ALA A 59 -0.46 -10.23 1.68
CA ALA A 59 0.80 -9.52 1.43
C ALA A 59 0.57 -8.05 1.00
N VAL A 60 -0.36 -7.82 0.07
CA VAL A 60 -0.71 -6.47 -0.40
C VAL A 60 -1.31 -5.64 0.73
N LEU A 61 -2.26 -6.21 1.46
CA LEU A 61 -2.92 -5.52 2.56
C LEU A 61 -1.92 -5.18 3.69
N LEU A 62 -1.01 -6.10 3.99
CA LEU A 62 0.02 -5.93 5.01
C LEU A 62 1.03 -4.86 4.57
N GLY A 63 1.45 -4.88 3.31
CA GLY A 63 2.34 -3.89 2.72
C GLY A 63 1.76 -2.49 2.80
N LEU A 64 0.50 -2.33 2.43
CA LEU A 64 -0.17 -1.03 2.50
C LEU A 64 -0.28 -0.50 3.93
N LEU A 65 -0.50 -1.37 4.91
CA LEU A 65 -0.53 -0.96 6.31
C LEU A 65 0.85 -0.57 6.82
N ILE A 66 1.88 -1.39 6.59
CA ILE A 66 3.25 -1.12 7.05
C ILE A 66 3.79 0.13 6.37
N TYR A 67 3.73 0.18 5.03
CA TYR A 67 4.22 1.31 4.26
C TYR A 67 3.42 2.59 4.54
N GLY A 68 2.09 2.48 4.64
CA GLY A 68 1.23 3.60 4.99
C GLY A 68 1.60 4.20 6.33
N TYR A 69 1.79 3.36 7.35
CA TYR A 69 2.12 3.83 8.70
C TYR A 69 3.53 4.40 8.81
N ALA A 70 4.51 3.80 8.12
CA ALA A 70 5.86 4.36 8.02
C ALA A 70 5.87 5.78 7.41
N ASN A 71 4.88 6.09 6.56
CA ASN A 71 4.72 7.41 5.92
C ASN A 71 3.66 8.30 6.58
N GLY A 72 3.17 7.97 7.78
CA GLY A 72 2.17 8.78 8.49
C GLY A 72 0.73 8.72 7.91
N VAL A 73 0.46 7.77 7.01
CA VAL A 73 -0.83 7.57 6.35
C VAL A 73 -1.60 6.45 7.07
N HIS A 74 -2.41 6.82 8.06
CA HIS A 74 -3.05 5.84 8.95
C HIS A 74 -4.52 5.50 8.62
N SER A 75 -5.20 6.35 7.87
CA SER A 75 -6.61 6.19 7.52
C SER A 75 -6.76 5.26 6.32
N SER A 76 -7.69 4.30 6.37
CA SER A 76 -7.98 3.41 5.24
C SER A 76 -8.34 4.19 3.97
N ARG A 77 -9.15 5.25 4.09
CA ARG A 77 -9.49 6.17 2.99
C ARG A 77 -8.26 6.87 2.40
N LYS A 78 -7.31 7.27 3.26
CA LYS A 78 -6.08 7.92 2.80
C LYS A 78 -5.15 6.91 2.13
N ILE A 79 -5.09 5.68 2.64
CA ILE A 79 -4.30 4.60 2.04
C ILE A 79 -4.88 4.23 0.66
N GLU A 80 -6.20 4.02 0.55
CA GLU A 80 -6.88 3.78 -0.72
C GLU A 80 -6.54 4.88 -1.73
N ARG A 81 -6.76 6.15 -1.37
CA ARG A 81 -6.44 7.29 -2.24
C ARG A 81 -4.98 7.30 -2.66
N ALA A 82 -4.06 7.00 -1.75
CA ALA A 82 -2.64 6.96 -2.05
C ALA A 82 -2.28 5.90 -3.11
N THR A 83 -3.03 4.78 -3.21
CA THR A 83 -2.81 3.79 -4.28
C THR A 83 -3.05 4.35 -5.69
N TYR A 84 -3.87 5.39 -5.82
CA TYR A 84 -4.07 6.13 -7.07
C TYR A 84 -3.03 7.23 -7.25
N ASP A 85 -2.78 8.01 -6.20
CA ASP A 85 -2.03 9.28 -6.28
C ASP A 85 -0.50 9.08 -6.21
N SER A 86 -0.01 7.94 -5.70
CA SER A 86 1.42 7.69 -5.48
C SER A 86 1.88 6.39 -6.14
N VAL A 87 2.93 6.49 -6.97
CA VAL A 87 3.61 5.34 -7.57
C VAL A 87 4.09 4.35 -6.50
N ALA A 88 4.59 4.84 -5.37
CA ALA A 88 5.08 3.98 -4.29
C ALA A 88 3.96 3.15 -3.65
N PHE A 89 2.81 3.76 -3.33
CA PHE A 89 1.67 3.02 -2.82
C PHE A 89 1.08 2.07 -3.87
N ARG A 90 1.07 2.49 -5.15
CA ARG A 90 0.64 1.65 -6.26
C ARG A 90 1.53 0.44 -6.46
N TYR A 91 2.85 0.58 -6.26
CA TYR A 91 3.82 -0.51 -6.28
C TYR A 91 3.52 -1.51 -5.16
N VAL A 92 3.38 -1.03 -3.92
CA VAL A 92 3.02 -1.87 -2.76
C VAL A 92 1.67 -2.57 -2.97
N ALA A 93 0.74 -1.90 -3.64
CA ALA A 93 -0.56 -2.45 -3.96
C ALA A 93 -0.57 -3.43 -5.15
N ALA A 94 0.58 -3.70 -5.77
CA ALA A 94 0.69 -4.46 -7.02
C ALA A 94 -0.26 -3.95 -8.11
N ASN A 95 -0.37 -2.64 -8.25
CA ASN A 95 -1.29 -1.95 -9.16
C ASN A 95 -2.79 -2.25 -8.93
N THR A 96 -3.14 -2.71 -7.73
CA THR A 96 -4.53 -2.87 -7.28
C THR A 96 -4.93 -1.73 -6.33
N HIS A 97 -6.23 -1.59 -6.07
CA HIS A 97 -6.74 -0.50 -5.25
C HIS A 97 -7.73 -1.03 -4.20
N PRO A 98 -7.25 -1.57 -3.07
CA PRO A 98 -8.12 -2.00 -1.99
C PRO A 98 -8.98 -0.84 -1.48
N ASP A 99 -10.30 -0.99 -1.58
CA ASP A 99 -11.29 -0.02 -1.11
C ASP A 99 -11.17 0.16 0.42
N HIS A 100 -11.33 1.38 0.93
CA HIS A 100 -11.46 1.66 2.36
C HIS A 100 -12.59 0.88 3.04
N THR A 101 -13.56 0.34 2.29
CA THR A 101 -14.60 -0.56 2.81
C THR A 101 -14.21 -2.03 2.85
N ASP A 102 -13.01 -2.40 2.36
CA ASP A 102 -12.53 -3.78 2.39
C ASP A 102 -12.49 -4.30 3.83
N ARG A 103 -13.33 -5.31 4.09
CA ARG A 103 -13.51 -5.91 5.42
C ARG A 103 -12.23 -6.57 5.92
N LYS A 104 -11.42 -7.15 5.04
CA LYS A 104 -10.18 -7.84 5.38
C LYS A 104 -9.12 -6.83 5.77
N PHE A 105 -8.99 -5.76 4.98
CA PHE A 105 -8.12 -4.63 5.31
C PHE A 105 -8.47 -4.03 6.68
N ASN A 106 -9.75 -3.71 6.88
CA ASN A 106 -10.23 -3.13 8.13
C ASN A 106 -10.13 -4.07 9.33
N ARG A 107 -10.16 -5.39 9.13
CA ARG A 107 -9.94 -6.39 10.19
C ARG A 107 -8.46 -6.53 10.58
N MET A 108 -7.53 -6.39 9.63
CA MET A 108 -6.10 -6.48 9.90
C MET A 108 -5.52 -5.19 10.52
N ARG A 109 -6.09 -4.04 10.18
CA ARG A 109 -5.62 -2.71 10.58
C ARG A 109 -5.36 -2.55 12.09
N PRO A 110 -6.28 -2.92 13.01
CA PRO A 110 -6.06 -2.73 14.45
C PRO A 110 -4.90 -3.58 14.99
N SER A 111 -4.79 -4.83 14.55
CA SER A 111 -3.68 -5.71 14.95
C SER A 111 -2.33 -5.13 14.52
N MET A 112 -2.24 -4.59 13.31
CA MET A 112 -1.01 -3.95 12.82
C MET A 112 -0.67 -2.67 13.56
N ALA A 113 -1.67 -1.84 13.87
CA ALA A 113 -1.47 -0.64 14.67
C ALA A 113 -0.89 -0.99 16.06
N ARG A 114 -1.34 -2.09 16.67
CA ARG A 114 -0.80 -2.59 17.94
C ARG A 114 0.65 -3.06 17.83
N VAL A 115 0.96 -3.88 16.83
CA VAL A 115 2.32 -4.40 16.60
C VAL A 115 3.32 -3.27 16.43
N LEU A 116 2.92 -2.19 15.75
CA LEU A 116 3.77 -1.03 15.48
C LEU A 116 3.72 0.03 16.59
N GLY A 117 3.02 -0.23 17.71
CA GLY A 117 2.95 0.71 18.84
C GLY A 117 2.21 2.01 18.54
N LEU A 118 1.30 2.00 17.56
CA LEU A 118 0.56 3.17 17.07
C LEU A 118 -0.82 3.32 17.73
N GLU A 119 -1.16 2.49 18.72
CA GLU A 119 -2.38 2.69 19.50
C GLU A 119 -2.26 3.99 20.31
N THR A 120 -3.11 4.97 20.00
CA THR A 120 -3.18 6.25 20.71
C THR A 120 -3.44 5.99 22.19
N ARG A 121 -2.54 6.47 23.05
CA ARG A 121 -2.89 6.78 24.44
C ARG A 121 -3.95 7.88 24.43
N SER A 122 -5.22 7.53 24.33
CA SER A 122 -6.32 8.48 24.57
C SER A 122 -7.58 7.74 24.99
N ALA A 123 -7.70 7.54 26.31
CA ALA A 123 -8.95 7.46 27.08
C ALA A 123 -8.63 7.32 28.59
N LYS A 124 -7.79 8.21 29.13
CA LYS A 124 -7.68 8.48 30.58
C LYS A 124 -7.15 9.90 30.76
N GLU A 125 -8.00 10.87 30.48
CA GLU A 125 -7.90 12.25 30.97
C GLU A 125 -9.22 12.95 30.59
N GLY A 126 -9.99 13.38 31.60
CA GLY A 126 -11.25 14.12 31.46
C GLY A 126 -12.47 13.39 31.98
#